data_AF-A0A0S9M3H9-F1
#
_entry.id   AF-A0A0S9M3H9-F1
#
_cell.length_a   1.000
_cell.length_b   1.000
_cell.length_c   1.000
_cell.angle_alpha   90.00
_cell.angle_beta   90.00
_cell.angle_gamma   90.00
#
_symmetry.space_group_name_H-M   'P 1'
#
loop_
_entity.id
_entity.type
_entity.pdbx_description
1 polymer ?
#
loop_
_entity_poly.entity_id
_entity_poly.type
_entity_poly.pdbx_seq_one_letter_code
_entity_poly.pdbx_strand_id
1 'polypeptide(L)'
;MSSKNCKTCGTHKPLTDFYRHPAGYHFAACKACCIAARSARYRAGPEHDKAQANARLRKDPRVRMAAAARKRDREKGYASDIRAAHITIPKVCPILGIPLAAQAGKLGPGSPSIDHIDPKRGAVWGNWRVISARANQMKKNHTAESLAEFIERVEHPERFPGRRKVIMRDTVSLEEYRAVLRYLSAPREWTAT
;
A
#
# COMPACT_ATOMS: atom_id res chain seq x y z
N MET A 1 -15.81 36.88 29.68
CA MET A 1 -15.92 36.00 28.48
C MET A 1 -14.52 35.61 28.02
N SER A 2 -14.21 34.32 27.95
CA SER A 2 -12.89 33.86 27.49
C SER A 2 -12.71 34.17 26.00
N SER A 3 -11.55 34.70 25.62
CA SER A 3 -11.20 35.15 24.27
C SER A 3 -9.73 34.85 23.96
N LYS A 4 -9.36 34.85 22.66
CA LYS A 4 -7.99 34.63 22.19
C LYS A 4 -7.77 35.22 20.79
N ASN A 5 -6.50 35.35 20.40
CA ASN A 5 -6.13 35.73 19.04
C ASN A 5 -6.20 34.53 18.08
N CYS A 6 -6.73 34.76 16.89
CA CYS A 6 -6.66 33.81 15.79
C CYS A 6 -5.23 33.76 15.23
N LYS A 7 -4.61 32.58 15.15
CA LYS A 7 -3.27 32.41 14.55
C LYS A 7 -3.24 32.63 13.03
N THR A 8 -4.38 32.71 12.36
CA THR A 8 -4.46 32.92 10.91
C THR A 8 -4.66 34.38 10.53
N CYS A 9 -5.62 35.07 11.16
CA CYS A 9 -5.91 36.48 10.84
C CYS A 9 -5.42 37.48 11.90
N GLY A 10 -4.85 37.01 13.02
CA GLY A 10 -4.32 37.86 14.10
C GLY A 10 -5.37 38.50 15.01
N THR A 11 -6.63 38.59 14.58
CA THR A 11 -7.71 39.28 15.30
C THR A 11 -8.02 38.63 16.65
N HIS A 12 -8.24 39.46 17.67
CA HIS A 12 -8.74 39.06 18.98
C HIS A 12 -10.24 38.76 18.91
N LYS A 13 -10.64 37.54 19.32
CA LYS A 13 -12.02 37.04 19.16
C LYS A 13 -12.46 36.22 20.38
N PRO A 14 -13.78 36.17 20.68
CA PRO A 14 -14.30 35.32 21.75
C PRO A 14 -14.08 33.83 21.43
N LEU A 15 -13.96 32.96 22.44
CA LEU A 15 -13.75 31.52 22.22
C LEU A 15 -14.88 30.85 21.41
N THR A 16 -16.09 31.42 21.42
CA THR A 16 -17.22 30.98 20.60
C THR A 16 -16.97 31.09 19.09
N ASP A 17 -16.04 31.96 18.67
CA ASP A 17 -15.59 32.09 17.28
C ASP A 17 -14.56 31.03 16.87
N PHE A 18 -14.24 30.07 17.74
CA PHE A 18 -13.31 28.97 17.48
C PHE A 18 -14.03 27.63 17.56
N TYR A 19 -13.56 26.64 16.80
CA TYR A 19 -14.03 25.27 16.96
C TYR A 19 -13.45 24.66 18.24
N ARG A 20 -14.23 23.82 18.93
CA ARG A 20 -13.81 23.06 20.11
C ARG A 20 -13.43 21.64 19.71
N HIS A 21 -12.24 21.20 20.08
CA HIS A 21 -11.77 19.84 19.87
C HIS A 21 -12.35 18.90 20.95
N PRO A 22 -12.64 17.62 20.65
CA PRO A 22 -13.14 16.67 21.65
C PRO A 22 -12.23 16.52 22.88
N ALA A 23 -10.92 16.66 22.70
CA ALA A 23 -9.93 16.68 23.79
C ALA A 23 -9.94 17.97 24.64
N GLY A 24 -10.93 18.85 24.49
CA GLY A 24 -11.19 19.97 25.40
C GLY A 24 -10.59 21.32 25.00
N TYR A 25 -9.67 21.39 24.04
CA TYR A 25 -9.05 22.66 23.62
C TYR A 25 -9.79 23.34 22.46
N HIS A 26 -9.58 24.66 22.28
CA HIS A 26 -10.08 25.42 21.13
C HIS A 26 -9.02 25.51 20.02
N PHE A 27 -9.46 25.42 18.77
CA PHE A 27 -8.58 25.52 17.60
C PHE A 27 -7.78 26.83 17.60
N ALA A 28 -6.64 26.82 16.90
CA ALA A 28 -5.75 27.99 16.81
C ALA A 28 -6.30 29.07 15.86
N ALA A 29 -7.08 28.68 14.86
CA ALA A 29 -7.72 29.57 13.90
C ALA A 29 -9.22 29.72 14.21
N CYS A 30 -9.78 30.89 13.92
CA CYS A 30 -11.21 31.15 14.08
C CYS A 30 -12.02 30.41 12.99
N LYS A 31 -13.32 30.24 13.24
CA LYS A 31 -14.28 29.56 12.36
C LYS A 31 -14.24 30.14 10.95
N ALA A 32 -14.24 31.46 10.82
CA ALA A 32 -14.16 32.15 9.52
C ALA A 32 -12.89 31.78 8.74
N CYS A 33 -11.72 31.81 9.40
CA CYS A 33 -10.46 31.41 8.76
C CYS A 33 -10.45 29.91 8.39
N CYS A 34 -11.00 29.04 9.24
CA CYS A 34 -11.14 27.63 8.93
C CYS A 34 -12.06 27.38 7.72
N ILE A 35 -13.19 28.09 7.64
CA ILE A 35 -14.12 28.02 6.50
C ILE A 35 -13.44 28.53 5.24
N ALA A 36 -12.77 29.69 5.29
CA ALA A 36 -12.05 30.25 4.16
C ALA A 36 -10.95 29.31 3.63
N ALA A 37 -10.17 28.70 4.53
CA ALA A 37 -9.16 27.71 4.17
C ALA A 37 -9.78 26.46 3.52
N ARG A 38 -10.93 25.99 4.03
CA ARG A 38 -11.68 24.88 3.44
C ARG A 38 -12.21 25.23 2.04
N SER A 39 -12.80 26.41 1.87
CA SER A 39 -13.30 26.91 0.59
C SER A 39 -12.18 27.15 -0.42
N ALA A 40 -11.02 27.62 0.01
CA ALA A 40 -9.83 27.75 -0.83
C ALA A 40 -9.35 26.38 -1.35
N ARG A 41 -9.33 25.35 -0.48
CA ARG A 41 -9.02 23.98 -0.90
C ARG A 41 -10.03 23.43 -1.93
N TYR A 42 -11.33 23.63 -1.71
CA TYR A 42 -12.35 23.22 -2.68
C TYR A 42 -12.19 23.95 -4.03
N ARG A 43 -11.90 25.25 -4.02
CA ARG A 43 -11.65 26.04 -5.24
C ARG A 43 -10.38 25.63 -5.98
N ALA A 44 -9.33 25.21 -5.26
CA ALA A 44 -8.09 24.72 -5.85
C ALA A 44 -8.25 23.39 -6.61
N GLY A 45 -9.40 22.72 -6.45
CA GLY A 45 -9.78 21.57 -7.23
C GLY A 45 -9.01 20.28 -6.91
N PRO A 46 -9.36 19.17 -7.58
CA PRO A 46 -8.76 17.86 -7.32
C PRO A 46 -7.27 17.79 -7.71
N GLU A 47 -6.77 18.72 -8.53
CA GLU A 47 -5.35 18.77 -8.90
C GLU A 47 -4.45 19.19 -7.74
N HIS A 48 -4.88 20.12 -6.89
CA HIS A 48 -4.14 20.49 -5.69
C HIS A 48 -4.03 19.30 -4.71
N ASP A 49 -5.10 18.55 -4.54
CA ASP A 49 -5.11 17.35 -3.69
C ASP A 49 -4.22 16.24 -4.27
N LYS A 50 -4.23 16.05 -5.59
CA LYS A 50 -3.29 15.16 -6.30
C LYS A 50 -1.84 15.63 -6.15
N ALA A 51 -1.56 16.93 -6.27
CA ALA A 51 -0.23 17.49 -6.13
C ALA A 51 0.31 17.31 -4.70
N GLN A 52 -0.54 17.50 -3.68
CA GLN A 52 -0.16 17.26 -2.29
C GLN A 52 0.02 15.75 -1.99
N ALA A 53 -0.83 14.88 -2.55
CA ALA A 53 -0.65 13.43 -2.48
C ALA A 53 0.66 13.01 -3.19
N ASN A 54 0.97 13.57 -4.35
CA ASN A 54 2.21 13.33 -5.10
C ASN A 54 3.44 13.86 -4.35
N ALA A 55 3.34 15.00 -3.67
CA ALA A 55 4.41 15.51 -2.82
C ALA A 55 4.69 14.57 -1.62
N ARG A 56 3.67 13.93 -1.06
CA ARG A 56 3.83 12.86 -0.06
C ARG A 56 4.43 11.58 -0.65
N LEU A 57 4.18 11.28 -1.92
CA LEU A 57 4.77 10.13 -2.64
C LEU A 57 6.22 10.39 -3.08
N ARG A 58 6.62 11.65 -3.30
CA ARG A 58 8.01 12.07 -3.56
C ARG A 58 8.94 11.89 -2.35
N LYS A 59 8.38 11.82 -1.14
CA LYS A 59 9.12 11.33 0.03
C LYS A 59 9.36 9.85 -0.18
N ASP A 60 10.60 9.50 -0.52
CA ASP A 60 11.18 8.16 -0.60
C ASP A 60 10.16 7.00 -0.47
N PRO A 61 9.82 6.29 -1.57
CA PRO A 61 8.79 5.24 -1.57
C PRO A 61 9.03 4.15 -0.52
N ARG A 62 10.29 3.93 -0.12
CA ARG A 62 10.69 2.99 0.93
C ARG A 62 10.06 3.32 2.29
N VAL A 63 9.89 4.60 2.61
CA VAL A 63 9.26 5.05 3.85
C VAL A 63 7.81 4.60 3.91
N ARG A 64 7.06 4.81 2.82
CA ARG A 64 5.67 4.39 2.72
C ARG A 64 5.56 2.85 2.72
N MET A 65 6.45 2.17 2.01
CA MET A 65 6.49 0.70 1.96
C MET A 65 6.72 0.09 3.35
N ALA A 66 7.72 0.58 4.10
CA ALA A 66 8.01 0.13 5.46
C ALA A 66 6.82 0.39 6.40
N ALA A 67 6.23 1.59 6.36
CA ALA A 67 5.07 1.92 7.18
C ALA A 67 3.85 1.04 6.87
N ALA A 68 3.59 0.76 5.59
CA ALA A 68 2.50 -0.11 5.16
C ALA A 68 2.74 -1.58 5.55
N ALA A 69 3.98 -2.08 5.49
CA ALA A 69 4.33 -3.42 5.97
C ALA A 69 4.11 -3.54 7.48
N ARG A 70 4.67 -2.64 8.29
CA ARG A 70 4.47 -2.63 9.75
C ARG A 70 3.01 -2.55 10.16
N LYS A 71 2.20 -1.78 9.42
CA LYS A 71 0.75 -1.70 9.66
C LYS A 71 0.10 -3.08 9.47
N ARG A 72 0.36 -3.75 8.34
CA ARG A 72 -0.18 -5.09 8.05
C ARG A 72 0.29 -6.14 9.06
N ASP A 73 1.56 -6.08 9.46
CA ASP A 73 2.12 -6.98 10.46
C ASP A 73 1.41 -6.82 11.81
N ARG A 74 1.25 -5.58 12.28
CA ARG A 74 0.52 -5.27 13.51
C ARG A 74 -0.92 -5.75 13.47
N GLU A 75 -1.62 -5.54 12.34
CA GLU A 75 -3.00 -6.02 12.16
C GLU A 75 -3.12 -7.56 12.24
N LYS A 76 -2.04 -8.28 11.93
CA LYS A 76 -1.96 -9.75 12.02
C LYS A 76 -1.31 -10.26 13.31
N GLY A 77 -0.88 -9.37 14.20
CA GLY A 77 -0.14 -9.74 15.41
C GLY A 77 1.30 -10.24 15.16
N TYR A 78 1.91 -9.85 14.03
CA TYR A 78 3.27 -10.25 13.68
C TYR A 78 4.31 -9.21 14.10
N ALA A 79 5.51 -9.69 14.43
CA ALA A 79 6.68 -8.85 14.64
C ALA A 79 7.14 -8.21 13.31
N SER A 80 7.72 -7.01 13.40
CA SER A 80 8.17 -6.24 12.23
C SER A 80 9.38 -5.40 12.61
N ASP A 81 10.51 -5.59 11.91
CA ASP A 81 11.74 -4.81 12.08
C ASP A 81 12.12 -4.00 10.83
N ILE A 82 11.33 -4.14 9.75
CA ILE A 82 11.59 -3.51 8.45
C ILE A 82 11.76 -1.99 8.59
N ARG A 83 12.84 -1.44 8.02
CA ARG A 83 13.13 0.00 7.96
C ARG A 83 13.29 0.43 6.51
N ALA A 84 12.92 1.68 6.21
CA ALA A 84 13.08 2.25 4.87
C ALA A 84 14.51 2.13 4.34
N ALA A 85 15.50 2.32 5.22
CA ALA A 85 16.93 2.20 4.88
C ALA A 85 17.35 0.80 4.43
N HIS A 86 16.63 -0.25 4.84
CA HIS A 86 16.97 -1.63 4.45
C HIS A 86 16.30 -2.03 3.13
N ILE A 87 15.36 -1.25 2.62
CA ILE A 87 14.59 -1.61 1.42
C ILE A 87 15.36 -1.21 0.17
N THR A 88 15.82 -2.21 -0.57
CA THR A 88 16.29 -2.04 -1.96
C THR A 88 15.13 -2.32 -2.92
N ILE A 89 14.82 -1.37 -3.80
CA ILE A 89 13.79 -1.55 -4.84
C ILE A 89 14.51 -1.95 -6.14
N PRO A 90 14.37 -3.19 -6.62
CA PRO A 90 15.01 -3.58 -7.87
C PRO A 90 14.34 -2.87 -9.06
N LYS A 91 15.07 -2.66 -10.15
CA LYS A 91 14.52 -2.03 -11.37
C LYS A 91 13.45 -2.89 -12.04
N VAL A 92 13.53 -4.20 -11.86
CA VAL A 92 12.67 -5.20 -12.49
C VAL A 92 12.12 -6.14 -11.42
N CYS A 93 10.89 -6.60 -11.58
CA CYS A 93 10.28 -7.57 -10.69
C CYS A 93 10.94 -8.94 -10.85
N PRO A 94 11.44 -9.56 -9.77
CA PRO A 94 12.14 -10.83 -9.85
C PRO A 94 11.24 -12.03 -10.21
N ILE A 95 9.91 -11.86 -10.18
CA ILE A 95 8.94 -12.91 -10.50
C ILE A 95 8.41 -12.76 -11.93
N LEU A 96 7.97 -11.56 -12.30
CA LEU A 96 7.24 -11.31 -13.56
C LEU A 96 8.09 -10.63 -14.63
N GLY A 97 9.32 -10.20 -14.34
CA GLY A 97 10.16 -9.51 -15.31
C GLY A 97 9.67 -8.10 -15.71
N ILE A 98 8.60 -7.59 -15.10
CA ILE A 98 8.07 -6.24 -15.40
C ILE A 98 8.85 -5.14 -14.67
N PRO A 99 8.97 -3.92 -15.25
CA PRO A 99 9.61 -2.80 -14.58
C PRO A 99 8.91 -2.43 -13.27
N LEU A 100 9.71 -2.15 -12.23
CA LEU A 100 9.22 -1.63 -10.96
C LEU A 100 9.33 -0.10 -10.94
N ALA A 101 8.19 0.56 -10.93
CA ALA A 101 8.09 2.01 -10.87
C ALA A 101 6.97 2.43 -9.92
N ALA A 102 7.31 3.34 -9.00
CA ALA A 102 6.30 3.98 -8.16
C ALA A 102 5.49 4.95 -9.03
N GLN A 103 4.24 4.60 -9.33
CA GLN A 103 3.34 5.48 -10.06
C GLN A 103 2.68 6.49 -9.11
N ALA A 104 2.60 7.74 -9.54
CA ALA A 104 1.94 8.81 -8.81
C ALA A 104 0.42 8.55 -8.73
N GLY A 105 -0.16 8.61 -7.53
CA GLY A 105 -1.60 8.60 -7.30
C GLY A 105 -2.33 7.25 -7.38
N LYS A 106 -1.81 6.21 -8.05
CA LYS A 106 -2.47 4.89 -8.15
C LYS A 106 -1.49 3.73 -8.04
N LEU A 107 -1.90 2.66 -7.33
CA LEU A 107 -1.18 1.39 -7.34
C LEU A 107 -1.36 0.72 -8.70
N GLY A 108 -0.29 0.67 -9.48
CA GLY A 108 -0.23 0.00 -10.77
C GLY A 108 0.39 -1.40 -10.69
N PRO A 109 0.30 -2.22 -11.76
CA PRO A 109 0.87 -3.56 -11.80
C PRO A 109 2.36 -3.63 -11.43
N GLY A 110 3.16 -2.67 -11.90
CA GLY A 110 4.59 -2.53 -11.61
C GLY A 110 4.91 -1.74 -10.33
N SER A 111 3.93 -1.43 -9.49
CA SER A 111 4.22 -0.76 -8.21
C SER A 111 4.99 -1.70 -7.28
N PRO A 112 6.09 -1.26 -6.65
CA PRO A 112 6.85 -2.10 -5.72
C PRO A 112 6.03 -2.40 -4.46
N SER A 113 6.09 -3.65 -4.00
CA SER A 113 5.34 -4.18 -2.86
C SER A 113 6.23 -5.06 -1.98
N ILE A 114 6.05 -4.96 -0.67
CA ILE A 114 6.71 -5.83 0.32
C ILE A 114 5.94 -7.14 0.42
N ASP A 115 6.56 -8.23 0.00
CA ASP A 115 6.07 -9.61 0.08
C ASP A 115 6.75 -10.35 1.23
N HIS A 116 5.98 -11.08 2.04
CA HIS A 116 6.53 -11.91 3.11
C HIS A 116 6.93 -13.27 2.53
N ILE A 117 8.16 -13.69 2.75
CA ILE A 117 8.65 -14.97 2.23
C ILE A 117 7.84 -16.11 2.87
N ASP A 118 7.80 -16.14 4.20
CA ASP A 118 6.86 -16.92 4.98
C ASP A 118 5.64 -16.05 5.36
N PRO A 119 4.44 -16.35 4.83
CA PRO A 119 3.23 -15.58 5.13
C PRO A 119 2.76 -15.68 6.59
N LYS A 120 3.25 -16.66 7.36
CA LYS A 120 2.93 -16.84 8.80
C LYS A 120 3.78 -15.96 9.71
N ARG A 121 4.72 -15.21 9.14
CA ARG A 121 5.64 -14.32 9.85
C ARG A 121 5.53 -12.90 9.27
N GLY A 122 5.83 -11.89 10.09
CA GLY A 122 5.85 -10.50 9.65
C GLY A 122 7.16 -10.12 8.96
N ALA A 123 7.30 -8.85 8.60
CA ALA A 123 8.48 -8.30 7.95
C ALA A 123 9.64 -8.12 8.96
N VAL A 124 10.16 -9.25 9.45
CA VAL A 124 11.42 -9.36 10.19
C VAL A 124 12.59 -9.60 9.24
N TRP A 125 13.82 -9.37 9.68
CA TRP A 125 15.02 -9.57 8.88
C TRP A 125 15.01 -10.96 8.24
N GLY A 126 15.20 -11.00 6.92
CA GLY A 126 15.17 -12.25 6.16
C GLY A 126 13.81 -12.85 5.86
N ASN A 127 12.71 -12.19 6.25
CA ASN A 127 11.35 -12.64 5.93
C ASN A 127 10.56 -11.64 5.08
N TRP A 128 11.24 -10.91 4.20
CA TRP A 128 10.56 -10.05 3.24
C TRP A 128 11.42 -9.81 2.00
N ARG A 129 10.77 -9.40 0.92
CA ARG A 129 11.41 -8.97 -0.34
C ARG A 129 10.54 -7.95 -1.08
N VAL A 130 11.12 -7.29 -2.07
CA VAL A 130 10.39 -6.38 -2.95
C VAL A 130 10.02 -7.08 -4.26
N ILE A 131 8.72 -7.17 -4.56
CA ILE A 131 8.18 -7.67 -5.83
C ILE A 131 7.15 -6.68 -6.38
N SER A 132 6.60 -6.94 -7.57
CA SER A 132 5.54 -6.11 -8.12
C SER A 132 4.21 -6.34 -7.39
N ALA A 133 3.37 -5.32 -7.34
CA ALA A 133 2.02 -5.41 -6.76
C ALA A 133 1.19 -6.47 -7.48
N ARG A 134 1.37 -6.65 -8.79
CA ARG A 134 0.74 -7.72 -9.58
C ARG A 134 1.17 -9.10 -9.10
N ALA A 135 2.46 -9.35 -8.96
CA ALA A 135 2.98 -10.62 -8.46
C ALA A 135 2.49 -10.92 -7.03
N ASN A 136 2.51 -9.90 -6.16
CA ASN A 136 2.03 -10.02 -4.79
C ASN A 136 0.50 -10.29 -4.72
N GLN A 137 -0.26 -9.75 -5.67
CA GLN A 137 -1.70 -10.00 -5.79
C GLN A 137 -2.01 -11.41 -6.31
N MET A 138 -1.20 -11.93 -7.22
CA MET A 138 -1.31 -13.31 -7.70
C MET A 138 -0.96 -14.30 -6.58
N LYS A 139 0.09 -14.00 -5.80
CA LYS A 139 0.47 -14.79 -4.62
C LYS A 139 -0.61 -14.77 -3.54
N LYS A 140 -1.06 -13.58 -3.10
CA LYS A 140 -2.06 -13.40 -2.02
C LYS A 140 -1.87 -14.41 -0.87
N ASN A 141 -2.85 -15.28 -0.63
CA ASN A 141 -2.86 -16.31 0.41
C ASN A 141 -2.64 -17.71 -0.20
N HIS A 142 -2.21 -17.80 -1.46
CA HIS A 142 -1.90 -19.08 -2.06
C HIS A 142 -0.60 -19.63 -1.46
N THR A 143 -0.62 -20.91 -1.13
CA THR A 143 0.58 -21.72 -0.99
C THR A 143 1.01 -22.17 -2.39
N ALA A 144 2.19 -22.78 -2.54
CA ALA A 144 2.59 -23.33 -3.83
C ALA A 144 1.56 -24.38 -4.31
N GLU A 145 1.07 -25.22 -3.40
CA GLU A 145 0.10 -26.27 -3.68
C GLU A 145 -1.25 -25.69 -4.10
N SER A 146 -1.78 -24.70 -3.35
CA SER A 146 -3.08 -24.11 -3.70
C SER A 146 -3.02 -23.20 -4.93
N LEU A 147 -1.83 -22.70 -5.30
CA LEU A 147 -1.62 -22.02 -6.58
C LEU A 147 -1.57 -23.01 -7.74
N ALA A 148 -0.93 -24.18 -7.54
CA ALA A 148 -0.89 -25.25 -8.53
C ALA A 148 -2.30 -25.81 -8.80
N GLU A 149 -3.09 -26.09 -7.77
CA GLU A 149 -4.51 -26.50 -7.93
C GLU A 149 -5.32 -25.43 -8.68
N PHE A 150 -5.08 -24.15 -8.37
CA PHE A 150 -5.75 -23.05 -9.08
C PHE A 150 -5.42 -23.05 -10.58
N ILE A 151 -4.15 -23.23 -10.94
CA ILE A 151 -3.71 -23.34 -12.34
C ILE A 151 -4.38 -24.56 -13.00
N GLU A 152 -4.35 -25.72 -12.35
CA GLU A 152 -4.95 -26.95 -12.90
C GLU A 152 -6.46 -26.81 -13.11
N ARG A 153 -7.18 -26.16 -12.18
CA ARG A 153 -8.62 -25.88 -12.32
C ARG A 153 -8.98 -24.96 -13.47
N VAL A 154 -8.03 -24.13 -13.91
CA VAL A 154 -8.22 -23.23 -15.05
C VAL A 154 -7.96 -23.97 -16.36
N GLU A 155 -6.92 -24.79 -16.42
CA GLU A 155 -6.54 -25.55 -17.63
C GLU A 155 -7.41 -26.77 -17.88
N HIS A 156 -7.74 -27.49 -16.81
CA HIS A 156 -8.39 -28.79 -16.82
C HIS A 156 -9.64 -28.80 -15.93
N PRO A 157 -10.64 -27.92 -16.19
CA PRO A 157 -11.85 -27.86 -15.39
C PRO A 157 -12.62 -29.20 -15.34
N GLU A 158 -12.49 -30.05 -16.36
CA GLU A 158 -13.06 -31.39 -16.44
C GLU A 158 -12.56 -32.34 -15.34
N ARG A 159 -11.34 -32.12 -14.81
CA ARG A 159 -10.78 -32.91 -13.70
C ARG A 159 -11.43 -32.58 -12.35
N PHE A 160 -12.24 -31.52 -12.28
CA PHE A 160 -12.89 -31.04 -11.06
C PHE A 160 -14.42 -31.03 -11.21
N PRO A 161 -15.06 -32.20 -11.38
CA PRO A 161 -16.50 -32.29 -11.54
C PRO A 161 -17.23 -31.70 -10.32
N GLY A 162 -18.34 -31.00 -10.57
CA GLY A 162 -19.16 -30.36 -9.52
C GLY A 162 -18.61 -29.05 -8.96
N ARG A 163 -17.38 -28.63 -9.30
CA ARG A 163 -16.87 -27.30 -8.95
C ARG A 163 -17.21 -26.27 -10.03
N ARG A 164 -17.46 -25.02 -9.61
CA ARG A 164 -17.63 -23.90 -10.55
C ARG A 164 -16.34 -23.72 -11.37
N LYS A 165 -16.50 -23.65 -12.69
CA LYS A 165 -15.43 -23.35 -13.64
C LYS A 165 -14.79 -22.00 -13.29
N VAL A 166 -13.47 -21.97 -13.23
CA VAL A 166 -12.73 -20.73 -13.04
C VAL A 166 -12.60 -20.06 -14.39
N ILE A 167 -13.11 -18.84 -14.52
CA ILE A 167 -12.96 -18.02 -15.73
C ILE A 167 -11.94 -16.93 -15.40
N MET A 168 -10.76 -17.02 -16.03
CA MET A 168 -9.80 -15.92 -15.96
C MET A 168 -10.30 -14.74 -16.79
N ARG A 169 -10.02 -13.52 -16.32
CA ARG A 169 -10.22 -12.31 -17.13
C ARG A 169 -9.10 -12.22 -18.15
N ASP A 170 -9.37 -11.71 -19.34
CA ASP A 170 -8.38 -11.57 -20.44
C ASP A 170 -7.10 -10.80 -20.04
N THR A 171 -7.17 -10.02 -18.97
CA THR A 171 -6.05 -9.24 -18.42
C THR A 171 -5.10 -10.04 -17.51
N VAL A 172 -5.33 -11.35 -17.34
CA VAL A 172 -4.63 -12.21 -16.39
C VAL A 172 -4.04 -13.41 -17.13
N SER A 173 -2.71 -13.48 -17.22
CA SER A 173 -2.03 -14.57 -17.92
C SER A 173 -1.78 -15.75 -16.99
N LEU A 174 -2.18 -16.94 -17.43
CA LEU A 174 -1.86 -18.19 -16.76
C LEU A 174 -0.34 -18.41 -16.66
N GLU A 175 0.43 -17.89 -17.61
CA GLU A 175 1.89 -17.95 -17.60
C GLU A 175 2.48 -17.16 -16.44
N GLU A 176 1.89 -16.02 -16.07
CA GLU A 176 2.31 -15.25 -14.90
C GLU A 176 2.03 -16.00 -13.61
N TYR A 177 0.89 -16.70 -13.53
CA TYR A 177 0.60 -17.59 -12.41
C TYR A 177 1.61 -18.73 -12.30
N ARG A 178 2.01 -19.32 -13.42
CA ARG A 178 3.09 -20.32 -13.45
C ARG A 178 4.43 -19.72 -13.03
N ALA A 179 4.75 -18.49 -13.41
CA ALA A 179 5.95 -17.81 -12.96
C ALA A 179 5.95 -17.60 -11.45
N VAL A 180 4.82 -17.18 -10.88
CA VAL A 180 4.64 -17.07 -9.43
C VAL A 180 4.78 -18.44 -8.76
N LEU A 181 4.16 -19.49 -9.30
CA LEU A 181 4.27 -20.86 -8.77
C LEU A 181 5.72 -21.34 -8.75
N ARG A 182 6.42 -21.28 -9.89
CA ARG A 182 7.85 -21.67 -9.98
C ARG A 182 8.68 -20.96 -8.92
N TYR A 183 8.40 -19.67 -8.74
CA TYR A 183 9.10 -18.85 -7.79
C TYR A 183 8.78 -19.22 -6.33
N LEU A 184 7.54 -19.62 -6.00
CA LEU A 184 7.16 -20.12 -4.66
C LEU A 184 7.72 -21.52 -4.37
N SER A 185 7.87 -22.35 -5.40
CA SER A 185 8.40 -23.71 -5.31
C SER A 185 9.93 -23.77 -5.35
N ALA A 186 10.60 -22.69 -5.71
CA ALA A 186 12.06 -22.64 -5.76
C ALA A 186 12.67 -22.86 -4.36
N PRO A 187 13.80 -23.58 -4.25
CA PRO A 187 14.56 -23.68 -3.01
C PRO A 187 14.84 -22.27 -2.47
N ARG A 188 14.71 -22.07 -1.16
CA ARG A 188 14.93 -20.77 -0.51
C ARG A 188 16.43 -20.45 -0.45
N GLU A 189 17.07 -20.31 -1.59
CA GLU A 189 18.43 -19.79 -1.66
C GLU A 189 18.37 -18.29 -1.36
N TRP A 190 18.94 -17.93 -0.22
CA TRP A 190 19.08 -16.55 0.22
C TRP A 190 20.00 -15.79 -0.73
N THR A 191 19.47 -15.15 -1.76
CA THR A 191 20.23 -14.11 -2.47
C THR A 191 19.98 -12.78 -1.77
N ALA A 192 20.80 -12.49 -0.75
CA ALA A 192 20.95 -11.15 -0.22
C ALA A 192 21.62 -10.29 -1.31
N THR A 193 20.82 -9.56 -2.08
CA THR A 193 21.29 -8.49 -2.97
C THR A 193 20.47 -7.24 -2.73
#